data_AF-A0A3P7M5Y1-F1
#
_entry.id   AF-A0A3P7M5Y1-F1
#
_cell.length_a   1.000
_cell.length_b   1.000
_cell.length_c   1.000
_cell.angle_alpha   90.00
_cell.angle_beta   90.00
_cell.angle_gamma   90.00
#
_symmetry.space_group_name_H-M   'P 1'
#
loop_
_entity.id
_entity.type
_entity.pdbx_description
1 polymer ?
#
loop_
_entity_poly.entity_id
_entity_poly.type
_entity_poly.pdbx_seq_one_letter_code
_entity_poly.pdbx_strand_id
1 'polypeptide(L)'
;MLWYWNVNGGGPSGETPANFDDFHPFAKFTKPTMKQFGQMESICGETVNRDIYSLEKSNHILTELKGRQSDELIVGKLGCEHMGLLSAA
;
A
#
# COMPACT_ATOMS: atom_id res chain seq x y z
N MET A 1 -7.88 -1.82 13.67
CA MET A 1 -7.20 -1.67 12.37
C MET A 1 -7.05 -3.06 11.79
N LEU A 2 -7.52 -3.33 10.57
CA LEU A 2 -7.30 -4.62 9.91
C LEU A 2 -6.70 -4.39 8.51
N TRP A 3 -5.58 -5.06 8.27
CA TRP A 3 -4.99 -5.25 6.96
C TRP A 3 -5.19 -6.71 6.53
N TYR A 4 -5.63 -6.91 5.30
CA TYR A 4 -5.76 -8.23 4.70
C TYR A 4 -5.15 -8.24 3.31
N TRP A 5 -4.81 -9.42 2.82
CA TRP A 5 -4.27 -9.63 1.49
C TRP A 5 -5.23 -10.51 0.70
N ASN A 6 -5.51 -10.14 -0.55
CA ASN A 6 -6.22 -11.00 -1.48
C ASN A 6 -5.70 -10.72 -2.89
N VAL A 7 -4.94 -11.67 -3.44
CA VAL A 7 -4.30 -11.55 -4.75
C VAL A 7 -4.39 -12.90 -5.47
N ASN A 8 -4.39 -12.88 -6.81
CA ASN A 8 -4.43 -14.09 -7.63
C ASN A 8 -3.03 -14.68 -7.91
N GLY A 9 -1.97 -13.92 -7.63
CA GLY A 9 -0.59 -14.31 -7.89
C GLY A 9 0.37 -13.14 -7.69
N GLY A 10 1.63 -13.33 -8.08
CA GLY A 10 2.63 -12.25 -8.12
C GLY A 10 2.66 -11.52 -9.46
N GLY A 11 3.09 -10.26 -9.42
CA GLY A 11 3.21 -9.36 -10.57
C GLY A 11 1.85 -8.85 -11.09
N PRO A 12 1.87 -7.98 -12.11
CA PRO A 12 0.70 -7.20 -12.51
C PRO A 12 -0.53 -8.04 -12.90
N SER A 13 -0.31 -9.26 -13.41
CA SER A 13 -1.38 -10.19 -13.77
C SER A 13 -2.05 -10.86 -12.56
N GLY A 14 -1.42 -10.80 -11.38
CA GLY A 14 -1.91 -11.35 -10.13
C GLY A 14 -2.74 -10.37 -9.31
N GLU A 15 -2.88 -9.11 -9.75
CA GLU A 15 -3.65 -8.09 -9.03
C GLU A 15 -5.14 -8.45 -8.92
N THR A 16 -5.75 -8.04 -7.82
CA THR A 16 -7.22 -8.02 -7.64
C THR A 16 -7.72 -6.58 -7.67
N PRO A 17 -9.04 -6.35 -7.80
CA PRO A 17 -9.57 -4.99 -7.76
C PRO A 17 -9.14 -4.23 -6.51
N ALA A 18 -8.71 -2.98 -6.70
CA ALA A 18 -8.30 -2.04 -5.66
C ALA A 18 -9.53 -1.49 -4.90
N ASN A 19 -10.32 -2.38 -4.30
CA ASN A 19 -11.49 -2.10 -3.47
C ASN A 19 -11.65 -3.15 -2.35
N PHE A 20 -12.65 -2.96 -1.48
CA PHE A 20 -12.91 -3.84 -0.32
C PHE A 20 -14.07 -4.84 -0.55
N ASP A 21 -14.54 -5.00 -1.78
CA ASP A 21 -15.77 -5.76 -2.07
C ASP A 21 -15.61 -7.26 -1.82
N ASP A 22 -14.38 -7.75 -1.80
CA ASP A 22 -14.00 -9.13 -1.50
C ASP A 22 -13.73 -9.40 -0.02
N PHE A 23 -13.89 -8.40 0.84
CA PHE A 23 -13.69 -8.56 2.27
C PHE A 23 -14.81 -9.38 2.90
N HIS A 24 -14.44 -10.45 3.61
CA HIS A 24 -15.36 -11.27 4.38
C HIS A 24 -15.20 -10.96 5.88
N PRO A 25 -16.23 -10.41 6.55
CA PRO A 25 -16.19 -10.15 7.98
C PRO A 25 -15.89 -11.40 8.80
N PHE A 26 -15.00 -11.28 9.78
CA PHE A 26 -14.69 -12.36 10.72
C PHE A 26 -14.42 -11.82 12.12
N ALA A 27 -14.78 -12.62 13.12
CA ALA A 27 -14.67 -12.24 14.54
C ALA A 27 -15.26 -10.84 14.80
N LYS A 28 -14.45 -9.90 15.31
CA LYS A 28 -14.86 -8.51 15.58
C LYS A 28 -14.56 -7.55 14.43
N PHE A 29 -13.98 -8.03 13.33
CA PHE A 29 -13.60 -7.21 12.19
C PHE A 29 -14.74 -7.17 11.16
N THR A 30 -15.63 -6.21 11.32
CA THR A 30 -16.79 -6.03 10.42
C THR A 30 -16.47 -5.21 9.18
N LYS A 31 -15.37 -4.47 9.18
CA LYS A 31 -14.93 -3.62 8.07
C LYS A 31 -13.40 -3.55 8.04
N PRO A 32 -12.75 -3.65 6.87
CA PRO A 32 -11.29 -3.55 6.77
C PRO A 32 -10.84 -2.10 6.92
N THR A 33 -9.52 -1.89 7.02
CA THR A 33 -8.91 -0.56 6.95
C THR A 33 -7.88 -0.46 5.82
N MET A 34 -7.19 -1.56 5.52
CA MET A 34 -6.24 -1.65 4.42
C MET A 34 -6.39 -3.00 3.69
N LYS A 35 -6.12 -3.02 2.39
CA LYS A 35 -6.03 -4.24 1.58
C LYS A 35 -4.77 -4.19 0.72
N GLN A 36 -4.00 -5.28 0.69
CA GLN A 36 -3.01 -5.54 -0.35
C GLN A 36 -3.69 -6.20 -1.55
N PHE A 37 -3.72 -5.49 -2.67
CA PHE A 37 -4.37 -5.95 -3.91
C PHE A 37 -3.37 -6.38 -4.98
N GLY A 38 -2.08 -6.07 -4.81
CA GLY A 38 -0.99 -6.53 -5.68
C GLY A 38 0.25 -6.89 -4.87
N GLN A 39 1.02 -7.88 -5.35
CA GLN A 39 2.24 -8.33 -4.69
C GLN A 39 3.35 -8.60 -5.71
N MET A 40 4.61 -8.38 -5.30
CA MET A 40 5.77 -8.58 -6.17
C MET A 40 5.68 -7.76 -7.47
N GLU A 41 5.18 -6.53 -7.38
CA GLU A 41 5.08 -5.60 -8.49
C GLU A 41 6.42 -4.92 -8.73
N SER A 42 6.90 -4.88 -9.98
CA SER A 42 8.09 -4.11 -10.32
C SER A 42 7.70 -2.70 -10.74
N ILE A 43 7.86 -1.75 -9.83
CA ILE A 43 7.55 -0.33 -10.06
C ILE A 43 8.83 0.47 -9.90
N CYS A 44 9.22 1.20 -10.93
CA CYS A 44 10.41 2.05 -10.93
C CYS A 44 11.71 1.30 -10.55
N GLY A 45 11.83 0.00 -10.89
CA GLY A 45 13.01 -0.82 -10.58
C GLY A 45 12.97 -1.50 -9.20
N GLU A 46 11.95 -1.21 -8.40
CA GLU A 46 11.78 -1.79 -7.06
C GLU A 46 10.68 -2.84 -7.07
N THR A 47 10.85 -3.88 -6.24
CA THR A 47 9.79 -4.86 -6.00
C THR A 47 8.94 -4.41 -4.82
N VAL A 48 7.68 -4.08 -5.07
CA VAL A 48 6.76 -3.53 -4.08
C VAL A 48 5.46 -4.33 -4.02
N ASN A 49 4.74 -4.14 -2.93
CA ASN A 49 3.34 -4.54 -2.83
C ASN A 49 2.48 -3.28 -2.95
N ARG A 50 1.25 -3.46 -3.45
CA ARG A 50 0.32 -2.35 -3.65
C ARG A 50 -0.87 -2.49 -2.72
N ASP A 51 -1.10 -1.44 -1.94
CA ASP A 51 -2.14 -1.38 -0.93
C ASP A 51 -3.15 -0.26 -1.20
N ILE A 52 -4.40 -0.46 -0.77
CA ILE A 52 -5.41 0.60 -0.65
C ILE A 52 -5.80 0.80 0.81
N TYR A 53 -6.19 2.04 1.15
CA TYR A 53 -6.53 2.45 2.51
C TYR A 53 -7.90 3.13 2.55
N SER A 54 -8.68 2.84 3.58
CA SER A 54 -9.92 3.57 3.85
C SER A 54 -9.61 4.89 4.56
N LEU A 55 -9.80 6.02 3.87
CA LEU A 55 -9.46 7.36 4.38
C LEU A 55 -10.34 7.79 5.57
N GLU A 56 -11.63 7.42 5.58
CA GLU A 56 -12.56 7.80 6.66
C GLU A 56 -12.12 7.29 8.04
N LYS A 57 -11.41 6.16 8.09
CA LYS A 57 -10.86 5.58 9.32
C LYS A 57 -9.40 5.91 9.55
N SER A 58 -8.78 6.58 8.59
CA SER A 58 -7.37 6.96 8.60
C SER A 58 -7.18 8.44 8.92
N ASN A 59 -8.21 9.12 9.44
CA ASN A 59 -8.14 10.55 9.81
C ASN A 59 -6.96 10.87 10.72
N HIS A 60 -6.54 9.98 11.61
CA HIS A 60 -5.32 10.17 12.41
C HIS A 60 -4.07 10.22 11.53
N ILE A 61 -3.94 9.26 10.60
CA ILE A 61 -2.83 9.18 9.64
C ILE A 61 -2.84 10.40 8.71
N LEU A 62 -4.02 10.82 8.25
CA LEU A 62 -4.17 12.03 7.44
C LEU A 62 -3.86 13.31 8.21
N THR A 63 -4.19 13.39 9.50
CA THR A 63 -3.87 14.54 10.34
C THR A 63 -2.36 14.66 10.52
N GLU A 64 -1.69 13.53 10.71
CA GLU A 64 -0.23 13.45 10.83
C GLU A 64 0.49 13.79 9.51
N LEU A 65 -0.08 13.41 8.36
CA LEU A 65 0.46 13.71 7.03
C LEU A 65 0.12 15.14 6.57
N LYS A 66 -1.06 15.67 6.87
CA LYS A 66 -1.45 17.07 6.59
C LYS A 66 -0.60 18.07 7.37
N GLY A 67 -0.11 17.72 8.55
CA GLY A 67 0.84 18.54 9.30
C GLY A 67 2.17 18.80 8.57
N ARG A 68 2.47 18.07 7.50
CA ARG A 68 3.74 18.14 6.75
C ARG A 68 3.68 18.89 5.40
N GLN A 69 2.59 19.60 5.10
CA GLN A 69 2.49 20.55 3.96
C GLN A 69 2.80 19.95 2.56
N SER A 70 2.01 18.96 2.14
CA SER A 70 1.82 18.66 0.71
C SER A 70 0.39 18.14 0.52
N ASP A 71 -0.27 18.56 -0.57
CA ASP A 71 -1.59 18.03 -0.98
C ASP A 71 -1.51 16.54 -1.40
N GLU A 72 -0.29 15.99 -1.49
CA GLU A 72 0.00 14.61 -1.87
C GLU A 72 0.25 13.70 -0.65
N LEU A 73 -0.52 12.63 -0.56
CA LEU A 73 -0.41 11.60 0.49
C LEU A 73 0.71 10.61 0.16
N ILE A 74 1.90 10.79 0.74
CA ILE A 74 2.99 9.82 0.60
C ILE A 74 2.80 8.67 1.59
N VAL A 75 2.39 7.50 1.08
CA VAL A 75 2.20 6.29 1.88
C VAL A 75 3.42 5.39 1.74
N GLY A 76 4.38 5.56 2.65
CA GLY A 76 5.64 4.80 2.69
C GLY A 76 6.84 5.58 2.15
N LYS A 77 8.02 5.26 2.67
CA LYS A 77 9.30 5.82 2.20
C LYS A 77 10.21 4.65 1.86
N LEU A 78 10.73 4.62 0.64
CA LEU A 78 11.83 3.71 0.30
C LEU A 78 13.04 4.14 1.12
N GLY A 79 13.54 3.22 1.95
CA GLY A 79 14.74 3.44 2.77
C GLY A 79 15.99 3.47 1.90
N CYS A 80 16.23 4.56 1.18
CA CYS A 80 17.51 4.80 0.53
C CYS A 80 18.50 5.38 1.54
N GLU A 81 19.06 4.55 2.40
CA GLU A 81 20.40 4.80 2.94
C GLU A 81 21.38 3.86 2.21
N HIS A 82 22.09 4.44 1.24
CA HIS A 82 23.30 3.88 0.62
C HIS A 82 23.12 2.80 -0.47
N MET A 83 22.82 3.22 -1.71
CA MET A 83 23.29 2.54 -2.92
C MET A 83 23.98 3.58 -3.79
N GLY A 84 25.31 3.60 -3.70
CA GLY A 84 26.17 4.54 -4.40
C GLY A 84 25.97 4.46 -5.92
N LEU A 85 26.21 5.60 -6.55
CA LEU A 85 26.47 5.76 -7.98
C LEU A 85 27.30 4.59 -8.51
N LEU A 86 26.65 3.65 -9.21
CA LEU A 86 27.36 2.80 -10.17
C LEU A 86 27.21 3.46 -11.53
N SER A 87 28.26 4.20 -11.89
CA SER A 87 28.56 4.60 -13.26
C SER A 87 28.55 3.36 -14.14
N ALA A 88 27.78 3.39 -15.23
CA ALA A 88 28.00 2.48 -16.33
C ALA A 88 29.42 2.71 -16.88
N ALA A 89 30.17 1.63 -17.06
CA ALA A 89 31.38 1.57 -17.86
C ALA A 89 31.04 0.86 -19.18
#